data_AF-A0A1A9FZB4-F1
#
_entry.id   AF-A0A1A9FZB4-F1
#
_cell.length_a   1.000
_cell.length_b   1.000
_cell.length_c   1.000
_cell.angle_alpha   90.00
_cell.angle_beta   90.00
_cell.angle_gamma   90.00
#
_symmetry.space_group_name_H-M   'P 1'
#
loop_
_entity.id
_entity.type
_entity.pdbx_description
1 polymer ?
#
loop_
_entity_poly.entity_id
_entity_poly.type
_entity_poly.pdbx_seq_one_letter_code
_entity_poly.pdbx_strand_id
1 'polypeptide(L)'
;MQALQRLFGVTGDQRRLRRQDFHIPSAELASPLQRSFTLEAIIAFPELDAGGAGGAAVPEFFHQMAADEAGRLKCRLRLEATWTDDGSLDGTIEQKYWAIRTFGQFADADCTELKATDRARIQMIYVPATRDGASQVTAFLRGRLWRAINWSQGVRCWFPRRTEPVRRIISIEN
;
A
#
# COMPACT_ATOMS: atom_id res chain seq x y z
N MET A 1 9.62 0.31 -3.66
CA MET A 1 8.15 0.53 -3.74
C MET A 1 7.32 -0.76 -3.62
N GLN A 2 7.92 -1.95 -3.72
CA GLN A 2 7.20 -3.24 -3.55
C GLN A 2 6.77 -3.53 -2.10
N ALA A 3 7.49 -3.01 -1.09
CA ALA A 3 7.17 -3.25 0.33
C ALA A 3 5.73 -2.87 0.70
N LEU A 4 5.24 -1.70 0.26
CA LEU A 4 3.84 -1.31 0.52
C LEU A 4 2.82 -2.21 -0.20
N GLN A 5 3.18 -2.85 -1.32
CA GLN A 5 2.33 -3.86 -1.97
C GLN A 5 2.26 -5.14 -1.13
N ARG A 6 3.26 -5.44 -0.29
CA ARG A 6 3.20 -6.54 0.69
C ARG A 6 2.09 -6.32 1.71
N LEU A 7 1.89 -5.07 2.12
CA LEU A 7 0.87 -4.68 3.10
C LEU A 7 -0.52 -4.49 2.46
N PHE A 8 -0.59 -3.76 1.35
CA PHE A 8 -1.85 -3.26 0.75
C PHE A 8 -2.11 -3.75 -0.67
N GLY A 9 -1.36 -4.75 -1.16
CA GLY A 9 -1.58 -5.33 -2.48
C GLY A 9 -2.99 -5.90 -2.62
N VAL A 10 -3.56 -5.81 -3.82
CA VAL A 10 -4.91 -6.29 -4.12
C VAL A 10 -4.93 -7.82 -4.23
N THR A 11 -3.91 -8.39 -4.87
CA THR A 11 -3.78 -9.83 -5.10
C THR A 11 -2.93 -10.50 -4.02
N GLY A 12 -3.08 -11.83 -3.86
CA GLY A 12 -2.24 -12.60 -2.94
C GLY A 12 -0.75 -12.58 -3.33
N ASP A 13 -0.44 -12.58 -4.63
CA ASP A 13 0.96 -12.54 -5.11
C ASP A 13 1.64 -11.20 -4.81
N GLN A 14 0.92 -10.09 -4.99
CA GLN A 14 1.42 -8.76 -4.58
C GLN A 14 1.76 -8.73 -3.09
N ARG A 15 0.99 -9.46 -2.26
CA ARG A 15 1.17 -9.54 -0.81
C ARG A 15 2.19 -10.57 -0.34
N ARG A 16 2.56 -11.52 -1.19
CA ARG A 16 3.42 -12.65 -0.82
C ARG A 16 4.86 -12.19 -0.59
N LEU A 17 5.36 -12.30 0.63
CA LEU A 17 6.78 -12.10 0.91
C LEU A 17 7.63 -13.20 0.26
N ARG A 18 8.81 -12.82 -0.21
CA ARG A 18 9.81 -13.68 -0.82
C ARG A 18 11.13 -13.53 -0.07
N ARG A 19 12.03 -14.52 -0.16
CA ARG A 19 13.36 -14.47 0.47
C ARG A 19 14.14 -13.19 0.13
N GLN A 20 14.01 -12.70 -1.10
CA GLN A 20 14.62 -11.46 -1.58
C GLN A 20 14.08 -10.17 -0.92
N ASP A 21 12.93 -10.23 -0.23
CA ASP A 21 12.37 -9.07 0.47
C ASP A 21 13.07 -8.84 1.82
N PHE A 22 13.82 -9.82 2.33
CA PHE A 22 14.59 -9.72 3.56
C PHE A 22 15.93 -9.03 3.31
N HIS A 23 16.32 -8.17 4.25
CA HIS A 23 17.59 -7.46 4.16
C HIS A 23 18.77 -8.44 4.30
N ILE A 24 19.74 -8.33 3.39
CA ILE A 24 21.01 -9.05 3.43
C ILE A 24 22.11 -7.98 3.57
N PRO A 25 22.81 -7.92 4.71
CA PRO A 25 23.94 -7.02 4.89
C PRO A 25 25.07 -7.32 3.90
N SER A 26 25.73 -6.29 3.38
CA SER A 26 26.81 -6.47 2.40
C SER A 26 28.06 -7.16 2.96
N ALA A 27 28.23 -7.15 4.28
CA ALA A 27 29.33 -7.80 4.99
C ALA A 27 29.00 -9.25 5.42
N GLU A 28 27.85 -9.79 5.01
CA GLU A 28 27.42 -11.14 5.37
C GLU A 28 28.30 -12.20 4.68
N LEU A 29 29.08 -12.94 5.47
CA LEU A 29 29.96 -14.01 4.99
C LEU A 29 29.23 -15.36 4.84
N ALA A 30 28.15 -15.57 5.61
CA ALA A 30 27.34 -16.78 5.58
C ALA A 30 25.88 -16.45 5.93
N SER A 31 24.94 -17.18 5.32
CA SER A 31 23.50 -16.97 5.57
C SER A 31 23.12 -17.37 6.99
N PRO A 32 22.48 -16.49 7.78
CA PRO A 32 21.94 -16.87 9.09
C PRO A 32 20.77 -17.85 8.94
N LEU A 33 20.46 -18.56 10.04
CA LEU A 33 19.31 -19.45 10.14
C LEU A 33 17.97 -18.70 10.10
N GLN A 34 17.97 -17.42 10.47
CA GLN A 34 16.74 -16.63 10.56
C GLN A 34 16.98 -15.18 10.11
N ARG A 35 16.00 -14.59 9.43
CA ARG A 35 15.97 -13.16 9.08
C ARG A 35 14.62 -12.56 9.47
N SER A 36 14.65 -11.32 9.96
CA SER A 36 13.43 -10.56 10.27
C SER A 36 13.17 -9.50 9.22
N PHE A 37 11.90 -9.22 9.00
CA PHE A 37 11.39 -8.15 8.14
C PHE A 37 10.32 -7.40 8.92
N THR A 38 10.38 -6.07 8.87
CA THR A 38 9.37 -5.22 9.49
C THR A 38 9.06 -4.06 8.56
N LEU A 39 7.78 -3.83 8.32
CA LEU A 39 7.27 -2.70 7.56
C LEU A 39 6.18 -2.03 8.37
N GLU A 40 6.34 -0.73 8.62
CA GLU A 40 5.34 0.09 9.30
C GLU A 40 4.80 1.16 8.36
N ALA A 41 3.49 1.36 8.39
CA ALA A 41 2.79 2.37 7.61
C ALA A 41 1.87 3.18 8.52
N ILE A 42 1.99 4.50 8.46
CA ILE A 42 1.11 5.44 9.15
C ILE A 42 0.25 6.13 8.08
N ILE A 43 -1.06 5.98 8.21
CA ILE A 43 -2.05 6.56 7.30
C ILE A 43 -2.75 7.68 8.04
N ALA A 44 -2.68 8.88 7.46
CA ALA A 44 -3.40 10.04 7.94
C ALA A 44 -4.62 10.31 7.06
N PHE A 45 -5.65 10.89 7.66
CA PHE A 45 -6.91 11.26 7.02
C PHE A 45 -7.11 12.77 7.21
N PRO A 46 -6.52 13.61 6.34
CA PRO A 46 -6.59 15.07 6.47
C PRO A 46 -8.02 15.61 6.52
N GLU A 47 -8.98 14.88 5.94
CA GLU A 47 -10.41 15.19 5.99
C GLU A 47 -11.01 15.14 7.40
N LEU A 48 -10.37 14.47 8.36
CA LEU A 48 -10.79 14.45 9.77
C LEU A 48 -10.31 15.68 10.55
N ASP A 49 -9.31 16.39 10.05
CA ASP A 49 -8.71 17.55 10.74
C ASP A 49 -9.51 18.85 10.49
N ALA A 50 -10.24 18.93 9.37
CA ALA A 50 -11.12 20.04 9.06
C ALA A 50 -12.49 19.78 9.71
N GLY A 51 -12.84 20.52 10.77
CA GLY A 51 -14.06 20.34 11.58
C GLY A 51 -15.43 20.50 10.89
N GLY A 52 -15.55 20.20 9.59
CA GLY A 52 -16.81 20.00 8.90
C GLY A 52 -17.39 18.62 9.18
N ALA A 53 -18.72 18.50 9.10
CA ALA A 53 -19.47 17.26 9.37
C ALA A 53 -18.76 16.04 8.78
N GLY A 54 -18.36 15.12 9.68
CA GLY A 54 -17.55 13.94 9.38
C GLY A 54 -18.00 13.30 8.07
N GLY A 55 -17.12 13.39 7.07
CA GLY A 55 -17.42 12.86 5.74
C GLY A 55 -17.86 11.40 5.88
N ALA A 56 -18.96 11.04 5.22
CA ALA A 56 -19.50 9.68 5.13
C ALA A 56 -18.52 8.65 4.50
N ALA A 57 -17.25 9.00 4.37
CA ALA A 57 -16.20 8.35 3.61
C ALA A 57 -15.24 7.50 4.47
N VAL A 58 -15.39 7.48 5.80
CA VAL A 58 -14.55 6.65 6.69
C VAL A 58 -15.38 5.53 7.33
N PRO A 59 -15.72 4.45 6.59
CA PRO A 59 -16.37 3.30 7.20
C PRO A 59 -15.44 2.64 8.22
N GLU A 60 -15.87 2.53 9.47
CA GLU A 60 -15.47 1.52 10.49
C GLU A 60 -13.97 1.24 10.72
N PHE A 61 -13.05 2.07 10.20
CA PHE A 61 -11.62 2.00 10.56
C PHE A 61 -11.38 2.24 12.06
N PHE A 62 -12.40 2.77 12.75
CA PHE A 62 -12.38 3.32 14.10
C PHE A 62 -11.93 2.36 15.22
N HIS A 63 -12.02 1.03 15.07
CA HIS A 63 -11.56 0.13 16.14
C HIS A 63 -10.03 0.03 16.27
N GLN A 64 -9.29 0.50 15.27
CA GLN A 64 -7.83 0.35 15.20
C GLN A 64 -7.09 1.67 14.92
N MET A 65 -7.77 2.82 15.06
CA MET A 65 -7.12 4.13 14.95
C MET A 65 -6.43 4.50 16.26
N ALA A 66 -5.34 5.24 16.13
CA ALA A 66 -4.61 5.85 17.22
C ALA A 66 -4.68 7.37 17.08
N ALA A 67 -4.69 8.10 18.19
CA ALA A 67 -4.60 9.55 18.18
C ALA A 67 -3.12 9.96 18.27
N ASP A 68 -2.68 10.88 17.42
CA ASP A 68 -1.36 11.51 17.60
C ASP A 68 -1.38 12.54 18.75
N GLU A 69 -0.22 13.12 19.08
CA GLU A 69 -0.09 14.12 20.15
C GLU A 69 -0.99 15.36 19.96
N ALA A 70 -1.43 15.63 18.73
CA ALA A 70 -2.34 16.73 18.39
C ALA A 70 -3.82 16.29 18.39
N GLY A 71 -4.13 15.06 18.81
CA GLY A 71 -5.49 14.52 18.84
C GLY A 71 -6.02 14.08 17.47
N ARG A 72 -5.17 14.03 16.43
CA ARG A 72 -5.59 13.64 15.08
C ARG A 72 -5.58 12.13 14.94
N LEU A 73 -6.66 11.60 14.39
CA LEU A 73 -6.81 10.16 14.20
C LEU A 73 -6.00 9.68 12.99
N LYS A 74 -5.10 8.73 13.24
CA LYS A 74 -4.26 8.09 12.22
C LYS A 74 -4.32 6.57 12.41
N CYS A 75 -4.10 5.83 11.33
CA CYS A 75 -4.01 4.37 11.39
C CYS A 75 -2.54 3.95 11.29
N ARG A 76 -2.04 3.21 12.28
CA ARG A 76 -0.68 2.68 12.31
C ARG A 76 -0.73 1.16 12.11
N LEU A 77 -0.25 0.70 10.96
CA LEU A 77 -0.26 -0.71 10.57
C LEU A 77 1.17 -1.21 10.43
N ARG A 78 1.42 -2.44 10.90
CA ARG A 78 2.74 -3.06 10.88
C ARG A 78 2.65 -4.48 10.33
N LEU A 79 3.52 -4.79 9.38
CA LEU A 79 3.77 -6.15 8.88
C LEU A 79 5.10 -6.62 9.46
N GLU A 80 5.05 -7.73 10.17
CA GLU A 80 6.22 -8.43 10.66
C GLU A 80 6.34 -9.76 9.96
N ALA A 81 7.56 -10.12 9.58
CA ALA A 81 7.81 -11.44 9.05
C ALA A 81 9.16 -11.97 9.47
N THR A 82 9.21 -13.29 9.57
CA THR A 82 10.39 -14.05 9.91
C THR A 82 10.60 -15.10 8.83
N TRP A 83 11.76 -15.05 8.18
CA TRP A 83 12.23 -16.13 7.33
C TRP A 83 13.13 -17.04 8.16
N THR A 84 12.92 -18.34 8.08
CA THR A 84 13.71 -19.38 8.74
C THR A 84 14.23 -20.36 7.70
N ASP A 85 15.53 -20.65 7.77
CA ASP A 85 16.17 -21.68 6.97
C ASP A 85 15.85 -23.06 7.58
N ASP A 86 15.00 -23.82 6.89
CA ASP A 86 14.60 -25.18 7.25
C ASP A 86 15.30 -26.24 6.38
N GLY A 87 16.31 -25.84 5.60
CA GLY A 87 17.02 -26.71 4.66
C GLY A 87 16.30 -26.88 3.31
N SER A 88 15.13 -26.27 3.11
CA SER A 88 14.51 -26.18 1.79
C SER A 88 15.12 -25.05 0.95
N LEU A 89 14.87 -25.06 -0.37
CA LEU A 89 15.41 -24.05 -1.29
C LEU A 89 14.99 -22.62 -0.93
N ASP A 90 13.74 -22.45 -0.52
CA ASP A 90 13.13 -21.15 -0.25
C ASP A 90 13.05 -20.80 1.25
N GLY A 91 13.23 -21.79 2.14
CA GLY A 91 12.97 -21.65 3.58
C GLY A 91 11.47 -21.46 3.88
N THR A 92 11.17 -21.30 5.17
CA THR A 92 9.82 -21.01 5.64
C THR A 92 9.68 -19.53 5.99
N ILE A 93 8.60 -18.89 5.54
CA ILE A 93 8.28 -17.49 5.86
C ILE A 93 7.00 -17.42 6.68
N GLU A 94 7.13 -16.95 7.92
CA GLU A 94 5.99 -16.58 8.77
C GLU A 94 5.75 -15.08 8.69
N GLN A 95 4.50 -14.66 8.53
CA GLN A 95 4.14 -13.24 8.45
C GLN A 95 2.91 -12.94 9.31
N LYS A 96 2.94 -11.83 10.04
CA LYS A 96 1.87 -11.33 10.91
C LYS A 96 1.59 -9.87 10.60
N TYR A 97 0.31 -9.51 10.66
CA TYR A 97 -0.16 -8.15 10.44
C TYR A 97 -0.74 -7.61 11.73
N TRP A 98 -0.31 -6.42 12.12
CA TRP A 98 -0.69 -5.77 13.35
C TRP A 98 -1.25 -4.38 13.05
N ALA A 99 -2.24 -4.00 13.84
CA ALA A 99 -2.67 -2.63 14.00
C ALA A 99 -2.27 -2.14 15.39
N ILE A 100 -1.56 -1.03 15.45
CA ILE A 100 -1.02 -0.46 16.68
C ILE A 100 -1.91 0.71 17.10
N ARG A 101 -2.43 0.64 18.32
CA ARG A 101 -3.39 1.63 18.86
C ARG A 101 -2.75 2.86 19.50
N THR A 102 -1.43 2.95 19.48
CA THR A 102 -0.67 4.07 20.06
C THR A 102 0.40 4.62 19.12
N PHE A 103 0.69 5.91 19.26
CA PHE A 103 1.81 6.58 18.63
C PHE A 103 2.94 6.72 19.65
N GLY A 104 4.14 6.24 19.28
CA GLY A 104 5.31 6.19 20.17
C GLY A 104 5.75 4.75 20.46
N GLN A 105 6.42 4.57 21.61
CA GLN A 105 6.70 3.25 22.14
C GLN A 105 5.38 2.54 22.44
N PHE A 106 5.28 1.29 22.02
CA PHE A 106 4.10 0.46 22.18
C PHE A 106 4.51 -0.85 22.83
N ALA A 107 3.59 -1.44 23.60
CA ALA A 107 3.73 -2.79 24.11
C ALA A 107 2.92 -3.77 23.27
N ASP A 108 3.16 -5.08 23.44
CA ASP A 108 2.41 -6.12 22.75
C ASP A 108 0.89 -6.04 23.02
N ALA A 109 0.49 -5.48 24.16
CA ALA A 109 -0.92 -5.25 24.50
C ALA A 109 -1.61 -4.19 23.61
N ASP A 110 -0.83 -3.28 23.00
CA ASP A 110 -1.35 -2.25 22.09
C ASP A 110 -1.46 -2.75 20.64
N CYS A 111 -0.94 -3.95 20.37
CA CYS A 111 -0.96 -4.61 19.08
C CYS A 111 -2.21 -5.48 18.96
N THR A 112 -3.08 -5.14 18.00
CA THR A 112 -4.20 -6.00 17.62
C THR A 112 -3.89 -6.67 16.29
N GLU A 113 -4.16 -7.97 16.17
CA GLU A 113 -4.02 -8.65 14.88
C GLU A 113 -4.95 -8.04 13.82
N LEU A 114 -4.39 -7.70 12.67
CA LEU A 114 -5.12 -7.07 11.57
C LEU A 114 -5.80 -8.16 10.72
N LYS A 115 -7.13 -8.21 10.79
CA LYS A 115 -7.95 -9.14 10.00
C LYS A 115 -7.83 -8.87 8.51
N ALA A 116 -7.93 -9.91 7.70
CA ALA A 116 -7.88 -9.79 6.24
C ALA A 116 -8.96 -8.86 5.67
N THR A 117 -10.16 -8.84 6.27
CA THR A 117 -11.27 -7.95 5.89
C THR A 117 -10.90 -6.48 6.10
N ASP A 118 -10.32 -6.13 7.25
CA ASP A 118 -9.95 -4.76 7.58
C ASP A 118 -8.74 -4.30 6.76
N ARG A 119 -7.76 -5.18 6.56
CA ARG A 119 -6.63 -4.92 5.65
C ARG A 119 -7.09 -4.65 4.22
N ALA A 120 -8.10 -5.37 3.73
CA ALA A 120 -8.61 -5.23 2.36
C ALA A 120 -9.36 -3.90 2.10
N ARG A 121 -9.67 -3.14 3.15
CA ARG A 121 -10.27 -1.79 3.05
C ARG A 121 -9.28 -0.76 2.48
N ILE A 122 -7.97 -0.99 2.62
CA ILE A 122 -6.91 -0.18 1.98
C ILE A 122 -6.31 -0.98 0.83
N GLN A 123 -6.22 -0.36 -0.34
CA GLN A 123 -5.66 -0.99 -1.54
C GLN A 123 -4.63 -0.08 -2.19
N MET A 124 -3.42 -0.61 -2.36
CA MET A 124 -2.37 0.05 -3.13
C MET A 124 -2.48 -0.38 -4.58
N ILE A 125 -2.73 0.59 -5.45
CA ILE A 125 -2.70 0.43 -6.90
C ILE A 125 -1.44 1.13 -7.41
N TYR A 126 -0.50 0.36 -7.94
CA TYR A 126 0.69 0.91 -8.57
C TYR A 126 0.40 1.15 -10.05
N VAL A 127 0.54 2.41 -10.48
CA VAL A 127 0.45 2.79 -11.89
C VAL A 127 1.88 2.96 -12.42
N PRO A 128 2.33 2.10 -13.34
CA PRO A 128 3.67 2.21 -13.89
C PRO A 128 3.81 3.50 -14.69
N ALA A 129 5.02 4.06 -14.73
CA ALA A 129 5.37 5.24 -15.53
C ALA A 129 5.50 4.92 -17.02
N THR A 130 4.67 4.02 -17.56
CA THR A 130 4.55 3.83 -19.01
C THR A 130 3.67 4.95 -19.59
N ARG A 131 3.94 5.38 -20.82
CA ARG A 131 3.25 6.51 -21.49
C ARG A 131 1.72 6.36 -21.59
N ASP A 132 1.17 5.21 -21.23
CA ASP A 132 -0.26 4.93 -21.20
C ASP A 132 -0.76 4.42 -19.82
N GLY A 133 -0.42 5.15 -18.76
CA GLY A 133 -0.97 4.89 -17.41
C GLY A 133 -2.50 5.03 -17.36
N ALA A 134 -3.09 5.81 -18.28
CA ALA A 134 -4.53 6.05 -18.34
C ALA A 134 -5.32 4.79 -18.73
N SER A 135 -4.87 4.01 -19.72
CA SER A 135 -5.57 2.77 -20.12
C SER A 135 -5.51 1.69 -19.04
N GLN A 136 -4.39 1.57 -18.33
CA GLN A 136 -4.28 0.58 -17.23
C GLN A 136 -5.17 0.95 -16.04
N VAL A 137 -5.20 2.24 -15.67
CA VAL A 137 -6.08 2.73 -14.60
C VAL A 137 -7.55 2.56 -15.01
N THR A 138 -7.91 2.88 -16.25
CA THR A 138 -9.29 2.79 -16.73
C THR A 138 -9.79 1.35 -16.80
N ALA A 139 -8.95 0.40 -17.23
CA ALA A 139 -9.28 -1.03 -17.25
C ALA A 139 -9.53 -1.60 -15.85
N PHE A 140 -8.72 -1.21 -14.85
CA PHE A 140 -8.87 -1.67 -13.46
C PHE A 140 -10.05 -1.02 -12.74
N LEU A 141 -10.26 0.29 -12.93
CA LEU A 141 -11.36 1.01 -12.28
C LEU A 141 -12.72 0.51 -12.77
N ARG A 142 -12.83 0.07 -14.05
CA ARG A 142 -14.04 -0.41 -14.73
C ARG A 142 -14.85 -1.46 -13.98
N GLY A 143 -14.21 -2.27 -13.13
CA GLY A 143 -14.88 -3.35 -12.40
C GLY A 143 -15.65 -2.89 -11.15
N ARG A 144 -14.98 -2.23 -10.20
CA ARG A 144 -15.54 -1.95 -8.85
C ARG A 144 -15.74 -0.47 -8.53
N LEU A 145 -14.93 0.41 -9.11
CA LEU A 145 -14.88 1.82 -8.71
C LEU A 145 -15.82 2.73 -9.52
N TRP A 146 -16.23 2.33 -10.73
CA TRP A 146 -17.16 3.12 -11.56
C TRP A 146 -18.51 3.41 -10.91
N ARG A 147 -18.94 2.59 -9.95
CA ARG A 147 -20.21 2.79 -9.22
C ARG A 147 -20.09 3.72 -8.01
N ALA A 148 -18.88 3.93 -7.49
CA ALA A 148 -18.64 4.64 -6.23
C ALA A 148 -18.05 6.05 -6.42
N ILE A 149 -17.46 6.35 -7.58
CA ILE A 149 -16.87 7.66 -7.84
C ILE A 149 -17.92 8.60 -8.43
N ASN A 150 -18.49 9.44 -7.58
CA ASN A 150 -19.20 10.64 -8.03
C ASN A 150 -18.14 11.65 -8.52
N TRP A 151 -17.75 11.55 -9.79
CA TRP A 151 -16.66 12.36 -10.34
C TRP A 151 -17.01 13.85 -10.34
N SER A 152 -16.28 14.67 -9.58
CA SER A 152 -16.24 16.11 -9.79
C SER A 152 -15.55 16.42 -11.13
N GLN A 153 -16.02 17.46 -11.82
CA GLN A 153 -15.59 17.77 -13.20
C GLN A 153 -14.07 17.98 -13.37
N GLY A 154 -13.37 18.36 -12.29
CA GLY A 154 -11.92 18.60 -12.31
C GLY A 154 -11.10 17.37 -12.68
N VAL A 155 -11.47 16.17 -12.21
CA VAL A 155 -10.69 14.97 -12.51
C VAL A 155 -10.94 14.47 -13.93
N ARG A 156 -12.16 14.66 -14.47
CA ARG A 156 -12.47 14.38 -15.88
C ARG A 156 -11.68 15.25 -16.85
N CYS A 157 -11.32 16.46 -16.45
CA CYS A 157 -10.62 17.43 -17.31
C CYS A 157 -9.08 17.23 -17.35
N TRP A 158 -8.52 16.46 -16.41
CA TRP A 158 -7.09 16.13 -16.42
C TRP A 158 -6.74 15.02 -17.42
N PHE A 159 -7.66 14.08 -17.65
CA PHE A 159 -7.41 12.89 -18.47
C PHE A 159 -7.28 13.09 -20.00
N PRO A 160 -7.87 14.10 -20.68
CA PRO A 160 -7.72 14.23 -22.13
C PRO A 160 -6.57 15.14 -22.58
N ARG A 161 -5.85 15.83 -21.69
CA ARG A 161 -4.90 16.89 -22.09
C ARG A 161 -3.50 16.45 -22.53
N ARG A 162 -3.24 15.15 -22.70
CA ARG A 162 -1.94 14.66 -23.23
C ARG A 162 -2.03 13.56 -24.28
N THR A 163 -3.12 13.51 -25.02
CA THR A 163 -3.23 12.68 -26.23
C THR A 163 -3.38 13.57 -27.46
N GLU A 164 -2.31 14.25 -27.85
CA GLU A 164 -2.12 14.63 -29.24
C GLU A 164 -1.16 13.61 -29.87
N PRO A 165 -1.61 12.83 -30.88
CA PRO A 165 -0.71 11.99 -31.65
C PRO A 165 0.15 12.89 -32.53
N VAL A 166 1.44 13.02 -32.20
CA VAL A 166 2.44 13.55 -33.12
C VAL A 166 2.63 12.55 -34.26
N ARG A 167 1.77 12.65 -35.28
CA ARG A 167 1.92 12.01 -36.60
C ARG A 167 1.87 13.10 -37.67
N ARG A 168 3.06 13.64 -37.98
CA ARG A 168 3.51 14.39 -39.17
C ARG A 168 4.82 15.07 -38.76
N ILE A 169 5.98 15.00 -39.41
CA ILE A 169 6.45 14.52 -40.71
C ILE A 169 7.94 14.18 -40.47
N ILE A 170 8.37 12.95 -40.77
CA ILE A 170 9.78 12.68 -41.11
C ILE A 170 9.77 12.48 -42.62
N SER A 171 10.20 13.52 -43.34
CA SER A 171 10.74 13.40 -44.69
C SER A 171 11.90 14.37 -44.73
N ILE A 172 13.09 13.80 -44.57
CA ILE A 172 14.33 14.36 -45.09
C ILE A 172 14.99 13.21 -45.81
N GLU A 173 15.04 13.27 -47.14
CA GLU A 173 16.17 12.74 -47.89
C GLU A 173 16.21 13.40 -49.28
N ASN A 174 17.35 14.06 -49.53
CA ASN A 174 17.94 14.58 -50.77
C ASN A 174 17.07 15.30 -51.81
#